data_AF-A0A916UI07-F1
#
_entry.id   AF-A0A916UI07-F1
#
_cell.length_a   1.000
_cell.length_b   1.000
_cell.length_c   1.000
_cell.angle_alpha   90.00
_cell.angle_beta   90.00
_cell.angle_gamma   90.00
#
_symmetry.space_group_name_H-M   'P 1'
#
loop_
_entity.id
_entity.type
_entity.pdbx_description
1 polymer ?
#
loop_
_entity_poly.entity_id
_entity_poly.type
_entity_poly.pdbx_seq_one_letter_code
_entity_poly.pdbx_strand_id
1 'polypeptide(L)'
;MSFAWGRFRDNVGTWLAFMLISIAASLLVVFPMSLVFFAPVADSGSGTALVLTLGAAGVALIVLVGMLLQAALVRAALAESAQDRPSLRHFGRIRNLSQALLAMAIVAVLTFAGLLLFVLPGLLVAFFSMFAVHFAVDQNLSAIDAIKSSWRAVGANVGPLLLLVLVLYLINLAGALILIGFLVTVPVAAIAVALAYRRVTGTA
;
A
#
# COMPACT_ATOMS: atom_id res chain seq x y z
N MET A 1 -6.12 15.59 -9.97
CA MET A 1 -6.75 14.43 -10.65
C MET A 1 -6.44 14.39 -12.14
N SER A 2 -6.62 15.48 -12.90
CA SER A 2 -6.25 15.54 -14.32
C SER A 2 -4.80 15.10 -14.60
N PHE A 3 -3.84 15.55 -13.79
CA PHE A 3 -2.43 15.13 -13.89
C PHE A 3 -2.23 13.62 -13.75
N ALA A 4 -2.78 13.02 -12.67
CA ALA A 4 -2.61 11.60 -12.38
C ALA A 4 -3.23 10.72 -13.49
N TRP A 5 -4.37 11.17 -14.01
CA TRP A 5 -5.04 10.51 -15.13
C TRP A 5 -4.26 10.61 -16.44
N GLY A 6 -3.67 11.78 -16.74
CA GLY A 6 -2.80 11.96 -17.91
C GLY A 6 -1.61 11.00 -17.86
N ARG A 7 -0.89 10.98 -16.73
CA ARG A 7 0.26 10.08 -16.53
C ARG A 7 -0.10 8.60 -16.65
N PHE A 8 -1.20 8.19 -16.02
CA PHE A 8 -1.71 6.83 -16.17
C PHE A 8 -1.95 6.47 -17.64
N ARG A 9 -2.63 7.34 -18.42
CA ARG A 9 -2.87 7.11 -19.85
C ARG A 9 -1.58 6.99 -20.65
N ASP A 10 -0.60 7.83 -20.36
CA ASP A 10 0.70 7.82 -21.06
C ASP A 10 1.45 6.49 -20.84
N ASN A 11 1.23 5.83 -19.70
CA ASN A 11 1.94 4.60 -19.29
C ASN A 11 0.99 3.43 -18.96
N VAL A 12 -0.17 3.37 -19.60
CA VAL A 12 -1.24 2.40 -19.28
C VAL A 12 -0.71 0.95 -19.30
N GLY A 13 0.11 0.61 -20.29
CA GLY A 13 0.65 -0.75 -20.44
C GLY A 13 1.52 -1.17 -19.26
N THR A 14 2.38 -0.28 -18.76
CA THR A 14 3.26 -0.56 -17.62
C THR A 14 2.47 -0.69 -16.32
N TRP A 15 1.48 0.17 -16.10
CA TRP A 15 0.62 0.10 -14.92
C TRP A 15 -0.26 -1.15 -14.92
N LEU A 16 -0.88 -1.47 -16.05
CA LEU A 16 -1.69 -2.68 -16.16
C LEU A 16 -0.83 -3.94 -16.01
N ALA A 17 0.37 -3.99 -16.61
CA ALA A 17 1.30 -5.10 -16.41
C ALA A 17 1.68 -5.26 -14.93
N PHE A 18 2.02 -4.16 -14.24
CA PHE A 18 2.31 -4.20 -12.81
C PHE A 18 1.12 -4.69 -11.99
N MET A 19 -0.10 -4.19 -12.27
CA MET A 19 -1.31 -4.61 -11.56
C MET A 19 -1.61 -6.09 -11.78
N LEU A 20 -1.50 -6.58 -13.02
CA LEU A 20 -1.71 -7.99 -13.34
C LEU A 20 -0.67 -8.89 -12.67
N ILE A 21 0.61 -8.50 -12.68
CA ILE A 21 1.68 -9.22 -11.97
C ILE A 21 1.41 -9.23 -10.46
N SER A 22 0.97 -8.11 -9.90
CA SER A 22 0.65 -7.97 -8.47
C SER A 22 -0.53 -8.87 -8.07
N ILE A 23 -1.57 -8.93 -8.92
CA ILE A 23 -2.72 -9.81 -8.74
C ILE A 23 -2.28 -11.27 -8.83
N ALA A 24 -1.51 -11.64 -9.85
CA ALA A 24 -1.00 -13.01 -10.00
C ALA A 24 -0.13 -13.44 -8.82
N ALA A 25 0.79 -12.57 -8.36
CA ALA A 25 1.62 -12.80 -7.17
C ALA A 25 0.77 -12.99 -5.90
N SER A 26 -0.29 -12.19 -5.75
CA SER A 26 -1.21 -12.32 -4.63
C SER A 26 -2.01 -13.63 -4.70
N LEU A 27 -2.51 -14.01 -5.88
CA LEU A 27 -3.25 -15.25 -6.07
C LEU A 27 -2.39 -16.49 -5.83
N LEU A 28 -1.11 -16.46 -6.19
CA LEU A 28 -0.17 -17.55 -5.91
C LEU A 28 0.00 -17.84 -4.42
N VAL A 29 -0.25 -16.85 -3.56
CA VAL A 29 -0.20 -17.02 -2.09
C VAL A 29 -1.58 -17.31 -1.53
N VAL A 30 -2.59 -16.53 -1.93
CA VAL A 30 -3.95 -16.61 -1.37
C VAL A 30 -4.64 -17.92 -1.76
N PHE A 31 -4.44 -18.42 -2.98
CA PHE A 31 -5.11 -19.63 -3.44
C PHE A 31 -4.70 -20.89 -2.65
N PRO A 32 -3.40 -21.25 -2.51
CA PRO A 32 -2.99 -22.35 -1.66
C PRO A 32 -3.44 -22.18 -0.21
N MET A 33 -3.42 -20.94 0.30
CA MET A 33 -3.85 -20.67 1.67
C MET A 33 -5.34 -20.90 1.89
N SER A 34 -6.19 -20.61 0.89
CA SER A 34 -7.61 -20.93 0.98
C SER A 34 -7.83 -22.43 1.21
N LEU A 35 -7.05 -23.29 0.56
CA LEU A 35 -7.12 -24.74 0.73
C LEU A 35 -6.78 -25.17 2.16
N VAL A 36 -5.83 -24.49 2.82
CA VAL A 36 -5.47 -24.75 4.23
C VAL A 36 -6.63 -24.39 5.17
N PHE A 37 -7.31 -23.27 4.93
CA PHE A 37 -8.45 -22.84 5.75
C PHE A 37 -9.70 -23.72 5.56
N PHE A 38 -9.88 -24.32 4.38
CA PHE A 38 -10.97 -25.24 4.09
C PHE A 38 -10.60 -26.72 4.26
N ALA A 39 -9.38 -27.02 4.72
CA ALA A 39 -8.93 -28.39 4.91
C ALA A 39 -9.73 -29.05 6.06
N PRO A 40 -10.22 -30.29 5.88
CA PRO A 40 -10.85 -31.02 6.97
C PRO A 40 -9.83 -31.25 8.08
N VAL A 41 -10.13 -30.73 9.27
CA VAL A 41 -9.29 -30.92 10.45
C VAL A 41 -9.61 -32.30 11.02
N ALA A 42 -8.63 -33.21 11.01
CA ALA A 42 -8.77 -34.48 11.72
C ALA A 42 -8.93 -34.21 13.23
N ASP A 43 -9.77 -34.97 13.92
CA ASP A 43 -9.99 -34.87 15.37
C ASP A 43 -8.74 -35.23 16.22
N SER A 44 -7.59 -35.45 15.59
CA SER A 44 -6.31 -35.55 16.27
C SER A 44 -5.74 -34.16 16.55
N GLY A 45 -5.26 -33.92 17.77
CA GLY A 45 -4.64 -32.63 18.14
C GLY A 45 -3.49 -32.20 17.22
N SER A 46 -2.82 -33.15 16.56
CA SER A 46 -1.81 -32.91 15.53
C SER A 46 -2.35 -32.25 14.25
N GLY A 47 -3.57 -32.61 13.82
CA GLY A 47 -4.22 -32.04 12.63
C GLY A 47 -4.59 -30.57 12.87
N THR A 48 -5.17 -30.27 14.03
CA THR A 48 -5.49 -28.89 14.44
C THR A 48 -4.24 -28.03 14.55
N ALA A 49 -3.17 -28.53 15.18
CA ALA A 49 -1.91 -27.78 15.33
C ALA A 49 -1.26 -27.44 13.97
N LEU A 50 -1.30 -28.38 13.03
CA LEU A 50 -0.77 -28.19 11.68
C LEU A 50 -1.54 -27.10 10.92
N VAL A 51 -2.88 -27.15 10.92
CA VAL A 51 -3.72 -26.15 10.24
C VAL A 51 -3.52 -24.76 10.83
N LEU A 52 -3.43 -24.63 12.15
CA LEU A 52 -3.18 -23.34 12.81
C LEU A 52 -1.80 -22.77 12.46
N THR A 53 -0.76 -23.62 12.44
CA THR A 53 0.61 -23.19 12.14
C THR A 53 0.76 -22.78 10.69
N LEU A 54 0.25 -23.58 9.74
CA LEU A 54 0.27 -23.25 8.32
C LEU A 54 -0.62 -22.02 8.03
N GLY A 55 -1.79 -21.94 8.66
CA GLY A 55 -2.69 -20.80 8.61
C GLY A 55 -2.00 -19.51 9.02
N ALA A 56 -1.37 -19.49 10.20
CA ALA A 56 -0.64 -18.33 10.70
C ALA A 56 0.55 -17.95 9.81
N ALA A 57 1.36 -18.93 9.39
CA ALA A 57 2.50 -18.70 8.51
C ALA A 57 2.08 -18.09 7.18
N GLY A 58 0.97 -18.55 6.59
CA GLY A 58 0.51 -18.00 5.33
C GLY A 58 -0.21 -16.66 5.47
N VAL A 59 -0.87 -16.37 6.60
CA VAL A 59 -1.33 -14.99 6.87
C VAL A 59 -0.14 -14.03 6.92
N ALA A 60 0.94 -14.42 7.61
CA ALA A 60 2.17 -13.63 7.63
C ALA A 60 2.76 -13.43 6.23
N LEU A 61 2.73 -14.48 5.38
CA LEU A 61 3.17 -14.40 3.98
C LEU A 61 2.29 -13.47 3.14
N ILE A 62 0.97 -13.52 3.29
CA ILE A 62 0.02 -12.64 2.59
C ILE A 62 0.31 -11.18 2.96
N VAL A 63 0.47 -10.89 4.26
CA VAL A 63 0.80 -9.55 4.75
C VAL A 63 2.13 -9.07 4.16
N LEU A 64 3.17 -9.91 4.17
CA LEU A 64 4.48 -9.56 3.64
C LEU A 64 4.42 -9.25 2.13
N VAL A 65 3.75 -10.09 1.34
CA VAL A 65 3.56 -9.84 -0.10
C VAL A 65 2.80 -8.54 -0.34
N GLY A 66 1.73 -8.30 0.42
CA GLY A 66 0.98 -7.04 0.36
C GLY A 66 1.86 -5.81 0.63
N MET A 67 2.70 -5.86 1.66
CA MET A 67 3.64 -4.77 1.98
C MET A 67 4.68 -4.54 0.88
N LEU A 68 5.22 -5.62 0.29
CA LEU A 68 6.18 -5.52 -0.82
C LEU A 68 5.54 -4.90 -2.07
N LEU A 69 4.33 -5.32 -2.42
CA LEU A 69 3.57 -4.76 -3.54
C LEU A 69 3.22 -3.29 -3.30
N GLN A 70 2.84 -2.93 -2.07
CA GLN A 70 2.56 -1.54 -1.70
C GLN A 70 3.82 -0.66 -1.82
N ALA A 71 4.98 -1.13 -1.35
CA ALA A 71 6.23 -0.40 -1.47
C ALA A 71 6.68 -0.25 -2.94
N ALA A 72 6.47 -1.28 -3.77
CA ALA A 72 6.73 -1.22 -5.21
C ALA A 72 5.82 -0.20 -5.91
N LEU A 73 4.52 -0.18 -5.55
CA LEU A 73 3.54 0.77 -6.06
C LEU A 73 3.91 2.22 -5.72
N VAL A 74 4.26 2.49 -4.45
CA VAL A 74 4.71 3.82 -3.99
C VAL A 74 5.94 4.27 -4.75
N ARG A 75 6.94 3.39 -4.90
CA ARG A 75 8.15 3.70 -5.65
C ARG A 75 7.87 4.04 -7.11
N ALA A 76 7.02 3.26 -7.77
CA ALA A 76 6.66 3.50 -9.17
C ALA A 76 5.96 4.85 -9.34
N ALA A 77 5.02 5.17 -8.45
CA ALA A 77 4.33 6.46 -8.46
C ALA A 77 5.27 7.64 -8.18
N LEU A 78 6.25 7.47 -7.28
CA LEU A 78 7.29 8.47 -7.02
C LEU A 78 8.22 8.70 -8.22
N ALA A 79 8.56 7.66 -8.97
CA ALA A 79 9.37 7.76 -10.18
C ALA A 79 8.60 8.49 -11.31
N GLU A 80 7.33 8.15 -11.50
CA GLU A 80 6.50 8.75 -12.55
C GLU A 80 6.13 10.20 -12.27
N SER A 81 5.98 10.56 -10.99
CA SER A 81 5.83 11.97 -10.58
C SER A 81 7.11 12.79 -10.76
N ALA A 82 8.29 12.15 -10.81
CA ALA A 82 9.59 12.81 -11.02
C ALA A 82 9.93 13.08 -12.50
N GLN A 83 8.99 12.81 -13.43
CA GLN A 83 9.21 12.92 -14.88
C GLN A 83 10.17 11.85 -15.46
N ASP A 84 10.53 10.85 -14.66
CA ASP A 84 11.31 9.69 -15.10
C ASP A 84 10.39 8.65 -15.75
N ARG A 85 10.78 8.06 -16.88
CA ARG A 85 9.93 7.08 -17.60
C ARG A 85 9.76 5.82 -16.73
N PRO A 86 8.53 5.37 -16.43
CA PRO A 86 8.32 4.17 -15.64
C PRO A 86 8.83 2.95 -16.42
N SER A 87 9.87 2.29 -15.90
CA SER A 87 10.31 0.99 -16.40
C SER A 87 10.06 -0.07 -15.34
N LEU A 88 9.80 -1.32 -15.75
CA LEU A 88 9.57 -2.46 -14.85
C LEU A 88 10.71 -2.64 -13.81
N ARG A 89 11.91 -2.15 -14.13
CA ARG A 89 13.08 -2.13 -13.24
C ARG A 89 12.94 -1.17 -12.05
N HIS A 90 12.09 -0.14 -12.16
CA HIS A 90 11.78 0.80 -11.08
C HIS A 90 10.77 0.24 -10.06
N PHE A 91 10.15 -0.90 -10.32
CA PHE A 91 9.27 -1.54 -9.34
C PHE A 91 10.08 -2.39 -8.35
N GLY A 92 11.20 -3.01 -8.77
CA GLY A 92 11.94 -3.99 -7.95
C GLY A 92 13.06 -3.46 -7.04
N ARG A 93 13.62 -2.26 -7.28
CA ARG A 93 14.82 -1.75 -6.56
C ARG A 93 14.49 -0.72 -5.47
N ILE A 94 13.70 -1.10 -4.47
CA ILE A 94 13.24 -0.19 -3.42
C ILE A 94 14.41 0.21 -2.52
N ARG A 95 14.76 1.50 -2.51
CA ARG A 95 15.72 2.06 -1.55
C ARG A 95 15.11 1.94 -0.16
N ASN A 96 15.91 1.49 0.79
CA ASN A 96 15.52 1.39 2.21
C ASN A 96 14.28 0.50 2.47
N LEU A 97 14.14 -0.60 1.71
CA LEU A 97 12.99 -1.51 1.81
C LEU A 97 12.75 -2.01 3.23
N SER A 98 13.80 -2.34 3.97
CA SER A 98 13.68 -2.83 5.36
C SER A 98 13.02 -1.79 6.27
N GLN A 99 13.43 -0.52 6.19
CA GLN A 99 12.83 0.54 6.99
C GLN A 99 11.40 0.88 6.52
N ALA A 100 11.13 0.77 5.21
CA ALA A 100 9.77 0.92 4.70
C ALA A 100 8.83 -0.20 5.23
N LEU A 101 9.29 -1.46 5.23
CA LEU A 101 8.56 -2.60 5.79
C LEU A 101 8.35 -2.43 7.31
N LEU A 102 9.38 -1.99 8.04
CA LEU A 102 9.26 -1.71 9.46
C LEU A 102 8.27 -0.57 9.73
N ALA A 103 8.29 0.50 8.94
CA ALA A 103 7.32 1.59 9.06
C ALA A 103 5.90 1.10 8.82
N MET A 104 5.67 0.30 7.76
CA MET A 104 4.38 -0.31 7.47
C MET A 104 3.90 -1.21 8.61
N ALA A 105 4.78 -2.05 9.17
CA ALA A 105 4.45 -2.92 10.29
C ALA A 105 4.06 -2.13 11.55
N ILE A 106 4.83 -1.10 11.91
CA ILE A 106 4.53 -0.23 13.06
C ILE A 106 3.19 0.47 12.86
N VAL A 107 2.97 1.07 11.68
CA VAL A 107 1.72 1.76 11.35
C VAL A 107 0.54 0.78 11.37
N ALA A 108 0.71 -0.44 10.87
CA ALA A 108 -0.33 -1.46 10.89
C ALA A 108 -0.73 -1.84 12.32
N VAL A 109 0.24 -2.06 13.21
CA VAL A 109 -0.01 -2.37 14.63
C VAL A 109 -0.69 -1.19 15.33
N LEU A 110 -0.21 0.05 15.13
CA LEU A 110 -0.80 1.24 15.72
C LEU A 110 -2.22 1.48 15.21
N THR A 111 -2.47 1.28 13.92
CA THR A 111 -3.79 1.41 13.30
C THR A 111 -4.73 0.36 13.86
N PHE A 112 -4.29 -0.90 13.94
CA PHE A 112 -5.09 -2.01 14.49
C PHE A 112 -5.43 -1.79 15.97
N ALA A 113 -4.45 -1.43 16.80
CA ALA A 113 -4.67 -1.09 18.20
C ALA A 113 -5.62 0.11 18.35
N GLY A 114 -5.46 1.13 17.49
CA GLY A 114 -6.36 2.27 17.42
C GLY A 114 -7.79 1.81 17.13
N LEU A 115 -8.01 1.06 16.05
CA LEU A 115 -9.31 0.53 15.65
C LEU A 115 -9.97 -0.34 16.73
N LEU A 116 -9.19 -1.13 17.47
CA LEU A 116 -9.70 -1.96 18.58
C LEU A 116 -10.17 -1.13 19.78
N LEU A 117 -9.48 -0.03 20.10
CA LEU A 117 -9.87 0.87 21.18
C LEU A 117 -11.10 1.68 20.77
N PHE A 118 -11.00 2.38 19.63
CA PHE A 118 -12.08 3.15 19.00
C PHE A 118 -11.80 3.32 17.50
N VAL A 119 -12.82 3.28 16.64
CA VAL A 119 -12.62 3.40 15.18
C VAL A 119 -11.87 4.70 14.79
N LEU A 120 -12.14 5.80 15.50
CA LEU A 120 -11.59 7.12 15.20
C LEU A 120 -10.05 7.23 15.35
N PRO A 121 -9.41 6.84 16.47
CA PRO A 121 -7.95 6.87 16.60
C PRO A 121 -7.24 5.99 15.57
N GLY A 122 -7.80 4.84 15.19
CA GLY A 122 -7.26 4.02 14.11
C GLY A 122 -7.24 4.76 12.77
N LEU A 123 -8.33 5.43 12.42
CA LEU A 123 -8.43 6.21 11.19
C LEU A 123 -7.45 7.40 11.16
N LEU A 124 -7.26 8.06 12.31
CA LEU A 124 -6.28 9.14 12.43
C LEU A 124 -4.85 8.63 12.20
N VAL A 125 -4.45 7.51 12.83
CA VAL A 125 -3.12 6.92 12.61
C VAL A 125 -2.90 6.60 11.13
N ALA A 126 -3.89 6.00 10.46
CA ALA A 126 -3.81 5.70 9.03
C ALA A 126 -3.65 6.97 8.18
N PHE A 127 -4.45 8.01 8.46
CA PHE A 127 -4.40 9.29 7.76
C PHE A 127 -3.06 10.01 7.94
N PHE A 128 -2.60 10.17 9.17
CA PHE A 128 -1.32 10.83 9.48
C PHE A 128 -0.10 10.04 8.99
N SER A 129 -0.23 8.73 8.81
CA SER A 129 0.85 7.85 8.33
C SER A 129 0.82 7.58 6.83
N MET A 130 -0.08 8.23 6.07
CA MET A 130 -0.26 8.02 4.63
C MET A 130 1.03 8.24 3.81
N PHE A 131 1.93 9.12 4.26
CA PHE A 131 3.22 9.38 3.61
C PHE A 131 4.41 8.63 4.22
N ALA A 132 4.22 7.79 5.24
CA ALA A 132 5.33 7.13 5.94
C ALA A 132 6.20 6.30 4.98
N VAL A 133 5.59 5.51 4.10
CA VAL A 133 6.32 4.73 3.09
C VAL A 133 7.01 5.64 2.07
N HIS A 134 6.39 6.76 1.70
CA HIS A 134 6.96 7.72 0.76
C HIS A 134 8.26 8.33 1.33
N PHE A 135 8.22 8.78 2.60
CA PHE A 135 9.41 9.28 3.30
C PHE A 135 10.51 8.23 3.48
N ALA A 136 10.15 6.98 3.80
CA ALA A 136 11.13 5.91 3.96
C ALA A 136 11.85 5.58 2.64
N VAL A 137 11.11 5.57 1.52
CA VAL A 137 11.63 5.18 0.20
C VAL A 137 12.32 6.33 -0.52
N ASP A 138 11.75 7.55 -0.49
CA ASP A 138 12.26 8.71 -1.21
C ASP A 138 13.43 9.38 -0.47
N GLN A 139 13.25 9.62 0.83
CA GLN A 139 14.21 10.34 1.66
C GLN A 139 15.13 9.41 2.48
N ASN A 140 15.01 8.10 2.32
CA ASN A 140 15.86 7.10 2.98
C ASN A 140 15.86 7.24 4.52
N LEU A 141 14.73 7.65 5.09
CA LEU A 141 14.57 7.86 6.54
C LEU A 141 14.40 6.52 7.27
N SER A 142 14.79 6.50 8.56
CA SER A 142 14.45 5.38 9.45
C SER A 142 12.93 5.22 9.58
N ALA A 143 12.45 4.03 9.94
CA ALA A 143 11.02 3.77 10.06
C ALA A 143 10.29 4.78 10.97
N ILE A 144 10.88 5.08 12.12
CA ILE A 144 10.31 6.02 13.11
C ILE A 144 10.35 7.45 12.58
N ASP A 145 11.47 7.86 11.97
CA ASP A 145 11.59 9.22 11.44
C ASP A 145 10.68 9.44 10.24
N ALA A 146 10.48 8.42 9.40
CA ALA A 146 9.54 8.45 8.28
C ALA A 146 8.09 8.65 8.76
N ILE A 147 7.67 7.94 9.81
CA ILE A 147 6.34 8.11 10.41
C ILE A 147 6.20 9.52 11.00
N LYS A 148 7.19 9.98 11.78
CA LYS A 148 7.15 11.34 12.37
C LYS A 148 7.09 12.42 11.29
N SER A 149 7.86 12.28 10.22
CA SER A 149 7.85 13.20 9.08
C SER A 149 6.51 13.17 8.34
N SER A 150 5.91 11.99 8.16
CA SER A 150 4.54 11.87 7.65
C SER A 150 3.55 12.64 8.52
N TRP A 151 3.60 12.49 9.83
CA TRP A 151 2.65 13.14 10.74
C TRP A 151 2.80 14.66 10.72
N ARG A 152 4.02 15.19 10.65
CA ARG A 152 4.27 16.63 10.50
C ARG A 152 3.77 17.16 9.16
N ALA A 153 4.08 16.45 8.08
CA ALA A 153 3.67 16.81 6.73
C ALA A 153 2.13 16.85 6.58
N VAL A 154 1.46 15.82 7.10
CA VAL A 154 0.00 15.73 7.10
C VAL A 154 -0.63 16.76 8.03
N GLY A 155 -0.07 16.94 9.23
CA GLY A 155 -0.55 17.92 10.21
C GLY A 155 -0.49 19.36 9.73
N ALA A 156 0.50 19.72 8.93
CA ALA A 156 0.59 21.03 8.31
C ALA A 156 -0.41 21.23 7.14
N ASN A 157 -0.98 20.15 6.59
CA ASN A 157 -1.78 20.18 5.37
C ASN A 157 -3.08 19.37 5.47
N VAL A 158 -3.69 19.31 6.66
CA VAL A 158 -4.84 18.43 6.93
C VAL A 158 -6.00 18.67 5.97
N GLY A 159 -6.40 19.93 5.74
CA GLY A 159 -7.56 20.26 4.90
C GLY A 159 -7.45 19.71 3.46
N PRO A 160 -6.42 20.11 2.69
CA PRO A 160 -6.23 19.62 1.33
C PRO A 160 -6.04 18.10 1.25
N LEU A 161 -5.34 17.50 2.22
CA LEU A 161 -5.07 16.06 2.24
C LEU A 161 -6.28 15.23 2.63
N LEU A 162 -7.13 15.73 3.52
CA LEU A 162 -8.39 15.07 3.89
C LEU A 162 -9.33 15.03 2.70
N LEU A 163 -9.43 16.12 1.94
CA LEU A 163 -10.19 16.15 0.69
C LEU A 163 -9.60 15.18 -0.34
N LEU A 164 -8.27 15.13 -0.47
CA LEU A 164 -7.61 14.18 -1.35
C LEU A 164 -7.98 12.73 -1.01
N VAL A 165 -7.87 12.34 0.27
CA VAL A 165 -8.19 11.00 0.74
C VAL A 165 -9.66 10.68 0.48
N LEU A 166 -10.57 11.62 0.74
CA LEU A 166 -12.00 11.43 0.50
C LEU A 166 -12.31 11.22 -0.99
N VAL A 167 -11.72 12.03 -1.87
CA VAL A 167 -11.87 11.88 -3.33
C VAL A 167 -11.31 10.55 -3.80
N LEU A 168 -10.11 10.17 -3.33
CA LEU A 168 -9.51 8.88 -3.69
C LEU A 168 -10.32 7.70 -3.17
N TYR A 169 -10.91 7.82 -1.98
CA TYR A 169 -11.79 6.80 -1.43
C TYR A 169 -13.04 6.60 -2.31
N LEU A 170 -13.70 7.69 -2.69
CA LEU A 170 -14.86 7.64 -3.59
C LEU A 170 -14.52 7.09 -4.98
N ILE A 171 -13.36 7.47 -5.54
CA ILE A 171 -12.88 6.95 -6.82
C ILE A 171 -12.64 5.44 -6.73
N ASN A 172 -11.95 4.96 -5.68
CA ASN A 172 -11.71 3.54 -5.51
C ASN A 172 -13.00 2.76 -5.20
N LEU A 173 -13.96 3.36 -4.48
CA LEU A 173 -15.27 2.75 -4.25
C LEU A 173 -16.05 2.61 -5.55
N ALA A 174 -16.06 3.64 -6.41
CA ALA A 174 -16.66 3.54 -7.74
C ALA A 174 -15.94 2.50 -8.62
N GLY A 175 -14.60 2.45 -8.52
CA GLY A 175 -13.78 1.43 -9.17
C GLY A 175 -14.00 0.02 -8.63
N ALA A 176 -14.45 -0.14 -7.40
CA ALA A 176 -14.79 -1.44 -6.81
C ALA A 176 -16.07 -2.04 -7.38
N LEU A 177 -17.03 -1.18 -7.73
CA LEU A 177 -18.31 -1.59 -8.29
C LEU A 177 -18.19 -2.11 -9.73
N ILE A 178 -17.14 -1.71 -10.44
CA ILE A 178 -16.82 -2.17 -11.78
C ILE A 178 -15.59 -3.05 -11.61
N LEU A 179 -15.69 -4.38 -11.67
CA LEU A 179 -14.59 -5.31 -11.31
C LEU A 179 -13.20 -4.94 -11.88
N ILE A 180 -13.17 -4.33 -13.06
CA ILE A 180 -11.95 -3.88 -13.77
C ILE A 180 -11.47 -2.49 -13.31
N GLY A 181 -12.33 -1.69 -12.68
CA GLY A 181 -12.08 -0.34 -12.20
C GLY A 181 -10.92 -0.26 -11.23
N PHE A 182 -10.71 -1.25 -10.36
CA PHE A 182 -9.55 -1.31 -9.47
C PHE A 182 -8.20 -1.28 -10.21
N LEU A 183 -8.12 -1.86 -11.42
CA LEU A 183 -6.89 -1.84 -12.21
C LEU A 183 -6.51 -0.42 -12.66
N VAL A 184 -7.46 0.50 -12.65
CA VAL A 184 -7.29 1.89 -13.07
C VAL A 184 -7.26 2.84 -11.86
N THR A 185 -8.12 2.64 -10.86
CA THR A 185 -8.23 3.56 -9.74
C THR A 185 -7.03 3.48 -8.80
N VAL A 186 -6.44 2.30 -8.60
CA VAL A 186 -5.24 2.11 -7.77
C VAL A 186 -4.03 2.87 -8.32
N PRO A 187 -3.61 2.71 -9.59
CA PRO A 187 -2.46 3.45 -10.11
C PRO A 187 -2.73 4.95 -10.15
N VAL A 188 -3.94 5.38 -10.53
CA VAL A 188 -4.31 6.80 -10.51
C VAL A 188 -4.23 7.38 -9.09
N ALA A 189 -4.71 6.64 -8.09
CA ALA A 189 -4.59 7.04 -6.70
C ALA A 189 -3.12 7.11 -6.27
N ALA A 190 -2.32 6.09 -6.57
CA ALA A 190 -0.89 6.07 -6.23
C ALA A 190 -0.15 7.29 -6.80
N ILE A 191 -0.35 7.62 -8.08
CA ILE A 191 0.25 8.81 -8.72
C ILE A 191 -0.23 10.10 -8.06
N ALA A 192 -1.53 10.21 -7.74
CA ALA A 192 -2.08 11.38 -7.07
C ALA A 192 -1.49 11.59 -5.67
N VAL A 193 -1.30 10.52 -4.91
CA VAL A 193 -0.66 10.55 -3.59
C VAL A 193 0.81 10.92 -3.69
N ALA A 194 1.56 10.36 -4.65
CA ALA A 194 2.95 10.72 -4.88
C ALA A 194 3.13 12.20 -5.25
N LEU A 195 2.24 12.74 -6.09
CA LEU A 195 2.23 14.17 -6.39
C LEU A 195 1.91 15.03 -5.15
N ALA A 196 0.93 14.62 -4.35
CA ALA A 196 0.59 15.33 -3.11
C ALA A 196 1.76 15.31 -2.12
N TYR A 197 2.44 14.17 -1.98
CA TYR A 197 3.66 14.03 -1.20
C TYR A 197 4.73 15.02 -1.64
N ARG A 198 5.01 15.12 -2.94
CA ARG A 198 6.00 16.07 -3.48
C ARG A 198 5.63 17.52 -3.19
N ARG A 199 4.36 17.88 -3.36
CA ARG A 199 3.87 19.24 -3.08
C ARG A 199 4.00 19.62 -1.60
N VAL A 200 3.68 18.70 -0.71
CA VAL A 200 3.76 18.92 0.74
C VAL A 200 5.22 18.97 1.23
N THR A 201 6.12 18.22 0.59
CA THR A 201 7.54 18.19 0.95
C THR A 201 8.40 19.20 0.19
N GLY A 202 7.86 19.92 -0.79
CA GLY A 202 8.61 20.86 -1.63
C GLY A 202 9.57 20.20 -2.62
N THR A 203 9.36 18.92 -2.95
CA THR A 203 10.18 18.13 -3.89
C THR A 203 9.53 17.99 -5.27
N ALA A 204 8.55 18.87 -5.57
CA ALA A 204 7.78 18.89 -6.80
C ALA A 204 8.46 19.68 -7.93
#